data_AF-A0A3B8NWK9-F1
#
_entry.id   AF-A0A3B8NWK9-F1
#
_cell.length_a   1.000
_cell.length_b   1.000
_cell.length_c   1.000
_cell.angle_alpha   90.00
_cell.angle_beta   90.00
_cell.angle_gamma   90.00
#
_symmetry.space_group_name_H-M   'P 1'
#
loop_
_entity.id
_entity.type
_entity.pdbx_description
1 polymer ?
#
loop_
_entity_poly.entity_id
_entity_poly.type
_entity_poly.pdbx_seq_one_letter_code
_entity_poly.pdbx_strand_id
1 'polypeptide(L)'
;MKNMQTKKATVDAINVMIRHADKGPSGFWVEDHEGCGNPAVFPEFEEGLKRGRLVRKEHYFCPWNTAIMYGDRHGNINTGCYHSCSIDKARYLSAQELKEILVRFKTRMENGDYDCVEHLLPLLTKGEIRHIEDRILAEQHERERCEEQKRKERLKKAAALIAKYPDEESLLALYYGEKDRVLDEGGIILFDPVSRHNVLGAEKFSYDDYLDVQFASLGKEHRPYFADCFFNAGMSHFKGQIEKVKSKHICFKRIFISGMYTDGTMFDGKEDHVWMDKSGFEEYNVGDSVSFGAEVYRYVKTGNGKQIDYGLRNPTGIQKIEVYELPSDDELIMQEVEQLICETCSLSDQCNGTYCMNPKKKRLLKQEMFCAIKAQTDKETQK
;
A
#
# COMPACT_ATOMS: atom_id res chain seq x y z
N MET A 1 30.54 35.62 -19.81
CA MET A 1 31.34 34.39 -20.01
C MET A 1 30.60 33.12 -19.57
N LYS A 2 30.06 33.02 -18.34
CA LYS A 2 29.35 31.82 -17.85
C LYS A 2 28.14 31.41 -18.72
N ASN A 3 27.29 32.36 -19.12
CA ASN A 3 26.10 32.06 -19.96
C ASN A 3 26.42 31.52 -21.36
N MET A 4 27.57 31.87 -21.96
CA MET A 4 27.93 31.35 -23.31
C MET A 4 28.32 29.87 -23.28
N GLN A 5 29.04 29.44 -22.23
CA GLN A 5 29.42 28.03 -22.06
C GLN A 5 28.19 27.16 -21.76
N THR A 6 27.31 27.62 -20.87
CA THR A 6 26.06 26.94 -20.52
C THR A 6 25.09 26.87 -21.71
N LYS A 7 24.99 27.93 -22.54
CA LYS A 7 24.22 27.89 -23.80
C LYS A 7 24.77 26.84 -24.77
N LYS A 8 26.09 26.76 -24.94
CA LYS A 8 26.74 25.75 -25.79
C LYS A 8 26.44 24.32 -25.30
N ALA A 9 26.59 24.07 -24.01
CA ALA A 9 26.25 22.77 -23.40
C ALA A 9 24.78 22.39 -23.63
N THR A 10 23.88 23.38 -23.57
CA THR A 10 22.46 23.18 -23.88
C THR A 10 22.27 22.79 -25.34
N VAL A 11 22.87 23.51 -26.29
CA VAL A 11 22.78 23.18 -27.72
C VAL A 11 23.26 21.75 -28.00
N ASP A 12 24.40 21.36 -27.42
CA ASP A 12 24.97 20.03 -27.60
C ASP A 12 24.02 18.94 -27.08
N ALA A 13 23.41 19.15 -25.91
CA ALA A 13 22.41 18.24 -25.36
C ALA A 13 21.12 18.21 -26.21
N ILE A 14 20.62 19.36 -26.68
CA ILE A 14 19.44 19.41 -27.55
C ILE A 14 19.71 18.68 -28.88
N ASN A 15 20.92 18.77 -29.46
CA ASN A 15 21.29 18.02 -30.65
C ASN A 15 21.27 16.50 -30.41
N VAL A 16 21.59 16.02 -29.20
CA VAL A 16 21.41 14.61 -28.82
C VAL A 16 19.92 14.27 -28.75
N MET A 17 19.11 15.07 -28.05
CA MET A 17 17.65 14.85 -27.96
C MET A 17 16.97 14.82 -29.34
N ILE A 18 17.36 15.71 -30.26
CA ILE A 18 16.85 15.75 -31.65
C ILE A 18 17.18 14.45 -32.40
N ARG A 19 18.39 13.91 -32.23
CA ARG A 19 18.83 12.65 -32.89
C ARG A 19 18.11 11.43 -32.35
N HIS A 20 17.67 11.48 -31.09
CA HIS A 20 17.00 10.38 -30.39
C HIS A 20 15.54 10.68 -30.07
N ALA A 21 14.88 11.56 -30.83
CA ALA A 21 13.49 11.94 -30.58
C ALA A 21 12.52 10.75 -30.70
N ASP A 22 12.91 9.69 -31.41
CA ASP A 22 12.19 8.41 -31.48
C ASP A 22 12.16 7.65 -30.14
N LYS A 23 13.06 7.99 -29.21
CA LYS A 23 13.11 7.43 -27.85
C LYS A 23 12.26 8.23 -26.85
N GLY A 24 11.52 9.23 -27.31
CA GLY A 24 10.70 10.12 -26.48
C GLY A 24 11.46 11.33 -25.96
N PRO A 25 10.80 12.20 -25.19
CA PRO A 25 11.45 13.38 -24.61
C PRO A 25 12.49 12.99 -23.56
N SER A 26 13.48 13.85 -23.37
CA SER A 26 14.42 13.78 -22.25
C SER A 26 14.63 15.17 -21.67
N GLY A 27 14.73 15.25 -20.36
CA GLY A 27 15.21 16.41 -19.63
C GLY A 27 16.70 16.29 -19.31
N PHE A 28 17.13 16.99 -18.26
CA PHE A 28 18.55 17.21 -17.96
C PHE A 28 19.01 16.62 -16.63
N TRP A 29 18.14 15.93 -15.87
CA TRP A 29 18.54 15.39 -14.58
C TRP A 29 17.73 14.16 -14.16
N VAL A 30 18.36 13.30 -13.35
CA VAL A 30 17.74 12.21 -12.57
C VAL A 30 18.36 12.15 -11.18
N GLU A 31 17.57 11.79 -10.18
CA GLU A 31 18.00 11.52 -8.80
C GLU A 31 17.04 10.50 -8.20
N ASP A 32 17.56 9.43 -7.59
CA ASP A 32 16.80 8.44 -6.83
C ASP A 32 15.44 8.01 -7.42
N HIS A 33 15.50 7.31 -8.56
CA HIS A 33 14.33 6.85 -9.31
C HIS A 33 13.38 7.96 -9.82
N GLU A 34 13.72 9.24 -9.61
CA GLU A 34 12.98 10.41 -10.05
C GLU A 34 13.77 11.23 -11.08
N GLY A 35 13.06 12.19 -11.69
CA GLY A 35 13.62 13.18 -12.59
C GLY A 35 13.06 13.08 -14.01
N CYS A 36 13.61 13.90 -14.89
CA CYS A 36 13.13 14.05 -16.26
C CYS A 36 14.09 13.48 -17.31
N GLY A 37 15.27 13.00 -16.90
CA GLY A 37 16.24 12.40 -17.81
C GLY A 37 15.80 11.03 -18.34
N ASN A 38 15.97 10.81 -19.64
CA ASN A 38 15.65 9.55 -20.29
C ASN A 38 16.94 8.79 -20.64
N PRO A 39 17.21 7.61 -20.02
CA PRO A 39 18.41 6.81 -20.29
C PRO A 39 18.55 6.34 -21.74
N ALA A 40 17.44 6.22 -22.48
CA ALA A 40 17.48 5.88 -23.90
C ALA A 40 18.01 7.03 -24.78
N VAL A 41 18.01 8.27 -24.27
CA VAL A 41 18.57 9.46 -24.93
C VAL A 41 19.96 9.79 -24.37
N PHE A 42 20.13 9.67 -23.05
CA PHE A 42 21.39 9.92 -22.33
C PHE A 42 21.71 8.73 -21.42
N PRO A 43 22.52 7.75 -21.88
CA PRO A 43 22.83 6.53 -21.14
C PRO A 43 23.41 6.77 -19.73
N GLU A 44 24.04 7.91 -19.49
CA GLU A 44 24.58 8.29 -18.18
C GLU A 44 23.50 8.42 -17.09
N PHE A 45 22.22 8.63 -17.45
CA PHE A 45 21.13 8.67 -16.47
C PHE A 45 20.78 7.29 -15.88
N GLU A 46 21.20 6.20 -16.53
CA GLU A 46 20.99 4.84 -16.04
C GLU A 46 21.65 4.63 -14.66
N GLU A 47 22.83 5.23 -14.42
CA GLU A 47 23.50 5.12 -13.13
C GLU A 47 22.79 5.88 -12.02
N GLY A 48 22.22 7.05 -12.33
CA GLY A 48 21.47 7.85 -11.36
C GLY A 48 20.18 7.16 -10.92
N LEU A 49 19.46 6.55 -11.87
CA LEU A 49 18.26 5.77 -11.61
C LEU A 49 18.54 4.45 -10.87
N LYS A 50 19.77 3.89 -10.95
CA LYS A 50 20.12 2.64 -10.25
C LYS A 50 20.72 2.84 -8.87
N ARG A 51 21.44 3.94 -8.66
CA ARG A 51 22.32 4.12 -7.48
C ARG A 51 21.92 5.32 -6.60
N GLY A 52 20.77 5.95 -6.85
CA GLY A 52 20.30 7.09 -6.08
C GLY A 52 21.22 8.32 -6.18
N ARG A 53 22.05 8.41 -7.22
CA ARG A 53 22.99 9.52 -7.40
C ARG A 53 22.38 10.58 -8.32
N LEU A 54 22.45 11.85 -7.91
CA LEU A 54 22.09 12.96 -8.77
C LEU A 54 23.01 13.00 -10.01
N VAL A 55 22.43 12.74 -11.18
CA VAL A 55 23.08 12.98 -12.48
C VAL A 55 22.38 14.16 -13.11
N ARG A 56 23.09 15.28 -13.25
CA ARG A 56 22.56 16.53 -13.83
C ARG A 56 23.46 17.06 -14.93
N LYS A 57 22.88 17.34 -16.08
CA LYS A 57 23.56 17.99 -17.21
C LYS A 57 23.48 19.50 -17.06
N GLU A 58 24.60 20.17 -17.33
CA GLU A 58 24.64 21.63 -17.41
C GLU A 58 23.78 22.12 -18.58
N HIS A 59 22.90 23.08 -18.32
CA HIS A 59 22.01 23.67 -19.32
C HIS A 59 21.57 25.07 -18.89
N TYR A 60 21.20 25.88 -19.87
CA TYR A 60 20.79 27.28 -19.71
C TYR A 60 19.31 27.32 -19.37
N PHE A 61 18.48 26.81 -20.28
CA PHE A 61 17.06 26.59 -20.05
C PHE A 61 16.64 25.22 -20.54
N CYS A 62 15.55 24.71 -19.97
CA CYS A 62 14.95 23.45 -20.37
C CYS A 62 13.81 23.72 -21.38
N PRO A 63 13.76 23.03 -22.54
CA PRO A 63 12.67 23.18 -23.50
C PRO A 63 11.32 22.76 -22.91
N TRP A 64 11.35 21.90 -21.87
CA TRP A 64 10.18 21.39 -21.19
C TRP A 64 9.77 22.22 -19.96
N ASN A 65 10.43 23.36 -19.69
CA ASN A 65 9.93 24.24 -18.65
C ASN A 65 8.54 24.75 -19.05
N THR A 66 7.57 24.73 -18.13
CA THR A 66 6.18 25.08 -18.42
C THR A 66 6.03 26.50 -18.99
N ALA A 67 6.81 27.48 -18.50
CA ALA A 67 6.80 28.84 -19.04
C ALA A 67 7.40 28.91 -20.45
N ILE A 68 8.35 28.04 -20.78
CA ILE A 68 8.92 27.95 -22.14
C ILE A 68 7.93 27.26 -23.08
N MET A 69 7.32 26.15 -22.66
CA MET A 69 6.37 25.40 -23.50
C MET A 69 5.14 26.22 -23.85
N TYR A 70 4.51 26.84 -22.84
CA TYR A 70 3.19 27.45 -22.97
C TYR A 70 3.21 28.99 -22.94
N GLY A 71 4.38 29.60 -22.70
CA GLY A 71 4.55 31.05 -22.62
C GLY A 71 4.26 31.63 -21.23
N ASP A 72 4.24 32.96 -21.17
CA ASP A 72 4.00 33.71 -19.94
C ASP A 72 2.72 33.26 -19.23
N ARG A 73 2.76 33.25 -17.89
CA ARG A 73 1.66 32.92 -16.95
C ARG A 73 1.39 31.42 -16.69
N HIS A 74 2.11 30.52 -17.33
CA HIS A 74 1.89 29.07 -17.15
C HIS A 74 2.97 28.34 -16.33
N GLY A 75 4.04 29.03 -15.93
CA GLY A 75 5.07 28.48 -15.06
C GLY A 75 6.06 29.53 -14.58
N ASN A 76 7.13 29.09 -13.94
CA ASN A 76 8.23 29.97 -13.52
C ASN A 76 9.53 29.51 -14.18
N ILE A 77 10.09 30.35 -15.05
CA ILE A 77 11.35 30.05 -15.74
C ILE A 77 12.55 30.04 -14.78
N ASN A 78 12.45 30.72 -13.63
CA ASN A 78 13.52 30.84 -12.65
C ASN A 78 13.58 29.65 -11.67
N THR A 79 12.53 28.82 -11.57
CA THR A 79 12.47 27.72 -10.59
C THR A 79 13.10 26.40 -11.07
N GLY A 80 13.91 26.46 -12.14
CA GLY A 80 14.70 25.33 -12.63
C GLY A 80 13.86 24.16 -13.16
N CYS A 81 14.54 23.05 -13.50
CA CYS A 81 13.92 21.83 -14.06
C CYS A 81 13.07 21.02 -13.08
N TYR A 82 13.07 21.38 -11.80
CA TYR A 82 12.42 20.58 -10.75
C TYR A 82 10.98 21.05 -10.52
N HIS A 83 10.75 22.36 -10.35
CA HIS A 83 9.46 22.89 -9.91
C HIS A 83 8.49 23.30 -11.04
N SER A 84 8.96 23.38 -12.29
CA SER A 84 8.14 23.86 -13.42
C SER A 84 8.41 23.05 -14.69
N CYS A 85 8.39 21.73 -14.58
CA CYS A 85 8.64 20.80 -15.68
C CYS A 85 7.33 20.26 -16.27
N SER A 86 7.18 20.32 -17.60
CA SER A 86 6.06 19.78 -18.36
C SER A 86 6.48 18.62 -19.28
N ILE A 87 7.54 17.89 -18.92
CA ILE A 87 8.02 16.77 -19.73
C ILE A 87 6.97 15.66 -19.86
N ASP A 88 6.13 15.45 -18.85
CA ASP A 88 5.01 14.50 -18.91
C ASP A 88 3.97 14.86 -19.96
N LYS A 89 3.88 16.14 -20.34
CA LYS A 89 3.05 16.58 -21.48
C LYS A 89 3.78 16.37 -22.79
N ALA A 90 5.10 16.56 -22.82
CA ALA A 90 5.92 16.30 -24.01
C ALA A 90 5.91 14.82 -24.44
N ARG A 91 5.64 13.87 -23.54
CA ARG A 91 5.54 12.43 -23.88
C ARG A 91 4.41 12.13 -24.87
N TYR A 92 3.42 13.02 -24.99
CA TYR A 92 2.32 12.90 -25.93
C TYR A 92 2.66 13.40 -27.32
N LEU A 93 3.84 13.97 -27.55
CA LEU A 93 4.30 14.40 -28.86
C LEU A 93 4.88 13.19 -29.63
N SER A 94 4.65 13.16 -30.95
CA SER A 94 5.30 12.18 -31.83
C SER A 94 6.79 12.50 -31.97
N ALA A 95 7.58 11.53 -32.43
CA ALA A 95 9.01 11.72 -32.68
C ALA A 95 9.29 12.93 -33.61
N GLN A 96 8.43 13.14 -34.61
CA GLN A 96 8.55 14.26 -35.54
C GLN A 96 8.21 15.60 -34.87
N GLU A 97 7.10 15.67 -34.12
CA GLU A 97 6.72 16.87 -33.39
C GLU A 97 7.78 17.25 -32.34
N LEU A 98 8.31 16.27 -31.59
CA LEU A 98 9.42 16.45 -30.66
C LEU A 98 10.64 17.06 -31.35
N LYS A 99 11.01 16.53 -32.52
CA LYS A 99 12.15 17.02 -33.30
C LYS A 99 11.96 18.47 -33.73
N GLU A 100 10.77 18.80 -34.25
CA GLU A 100 10.44 20.16 -34.70
C GLU A 100 10.46 21.16 -33.55
N ILE A 101 9.89 20.79 -32.40
CA ILE A 101 9.85 21.62 -31.19
C ILE A 101 11.26 21.84 -30.63
N LEU A 102 12.09 20.80 -30.59
CA LEU A 102 13.48 20.91 -30.13
C LEU A 102 14.35 21.75 -31.08
N VAL A 103 14.16 21.63 -32.40
CA VAL A 103 14.83 22.48 -33.40
C VAL A 103 14.38 23.93 -33.23
N ARG A 104 13.09 24.18 -33.01
CA ARG A 104 12.55 25.52 -32.74
C ARG A 104 13.15 26.11 -31.48
N PHE A 105 13.20 25.35 -30.39
CA PHE A 105 13.80 25.78 -29.13
C PHE A 105 15.28 26.15 -29.31
N LYS A 106 16.05 25.28 -29.97
CA LYS A 106 17.46 25.53 -30.29
C LYS A 106 17.62 26.83 -31.06
N THR A 107 16.84 27.03 -32.13
CA THR A 107 16.91 28.22 -32.99
C THR A 107 16.62 29.49 -32.20
N ARG A 108 15.55 29.49 -31.39
CA ARG A 108 15.18 30.63 -30.53
C ARG A 108 16.27 30.94 -29.50
N MET A 109 16.88 29.92 -28.92
CA MET A 109 17.97 30.09 -27.96
C MET A 109 19.24 30.66 -28.61
N GLU A 110 19.59 30.21 -29.82
CA GLU A 110 20.74 30.72 -30.59
C GLU A 110 20.52 32.19 -31.02
N ASN A 111 19.27 32.58 -31.29
CA ASN A 111 18.89 33.96 -31.62
C ASN A 111 18.79 34.90 -30.41
N GLY A 112 18.82 34.38 -29.19
CA GLY A 112 18.75 35.17 -27.96
C GLY A 112 17.33 35.45 -27.46
N ASP A 113 16.31 34.76 -27.97
CA ASP A 113 14.89 34.96 -27.61
C ASP A 113 14.61 34.71 -26.12
N TYR A 114 15.48 33.96 -25.43
CA TYR A 114 15.36 33.66 -24.00
C TYR A 114 16.24 34.55 -23.11
N ASP A 115 16.94 35.54 -23.68
CA ASP A 115 17.82 36.42 -22.91
C ASP A 115 17.05 37.49 -22.13
N CYS A 116 15.79 37.77 -22.52
CA CYS A 116 14.85 38.62 -21.78
C CYS A 116 13.65 37.79 -21.30
N VAL A 117 13.60 37.51 -20.00
CA VAL A 117 12.59 36.62 -19.38
C VAL A 117 11.29 37.33 -19.00
N GLU A 118 11.15 38.62 -19.30
CA GLU A 118 9.95 39.41 -18.96
C GLU A 118 8.76 39.07 -19.87
N HIS A 119 9.02 38.62 -21.10
CA HIS A 119 8.01 38.22 -22.08
C HIS A 119 8.44 36.98 -22.88
N LEU A 120 7.96 35.80 -22.47
CA LEU A 120 8.23 34.52 -23.12
C LEU A 120 7.12 34.15 -24.10
N LEU A 121 7.48 34.12 -25.38
CA LEU A 121 6.62 33.55 -26.41
C LEU A 121 6.55 32.03 -26.25
N PRO A 122 5.34 31.43 -26.29
CA PRO A 122 5.17 29.98 -26.23
C PRO A 122 6.04 29.26 -27.25
N LEU A 123 6.79 28.25 -26.80
CA LEU A 123 7.52 27.36 -27.70
C LEU A 123 6.54 26.52 -28.53
N LEU A 124 5.45 26.06 -27.92
CA LEU A 124 4.37 25.36 -28.61
C LEU A 124 3.42 26.32 -29.31
N THR A 125 2.95 25.90 -30.47
CA THR A 125 1.84 26.54 -31.18
C THR A 125 0.51 26.13 -30.54
N LYS A 126 -0.54 26.93 -30.78
CA LYS A 126 -1.92 26.56 -30.38
C LYS A 126 -2.40 25.24 -31.00
N GLY A 127 -1.85 24.83 -32.15
CA GLY A 127 -2.14 23.54 -32.76
C GLY A 127 -1.53 22.38 -31.97
N GLU A 128 -0.23 22.49 -31.64
CA GLU A 128 0.50 21.47 -30.88
C GLU A 128 -0.05 21.31 -29.45
N ILE A 129 -0.44 22.42 -28.79
CA ILE A 129 -1.08 22.36 -27.46
C ILE A 129 -2.38 21.55 -27.53
N ARG A 130 -3.25 21.86 -28.50
CA ARG A 130 -4.50 21.11 -28.68
C ARG A 130 -4.25 19.64 -29.00
N HIS A 131 -3.27 19.31 -29.84
CA HIS A 131 -2.93 17.92 -30.11
C HIS A 131 -2.46 17.15 -28.86
N ILE A 132 -1.68 17.79 -27.97
CA ILE A 132 -1.28 17.19 -26.70
C ILE A 132 -2.53 16.94 -25.83
N GLU A 133 -3.41 17.94 -25.70
CA GLU A 133 -4.65 17.85 -24.92
C GLU A 133 -5.58 16.75 -25.45
N ASP A 134 -5.78 16.68 -26.76
CA ASP A 134 -6.60 15.65 -27.42
C ASP A 134 -6.04 14.24 -27.18
N ARG A 135 -4.70 14.06 -27.22
CA ARG A 135 -4.06 12.76 -26.94
C ARG A 135 -4.18 12.38 -25.46
N ILE A 136 -4.09 13.34 -24.54
CA ILE A 136 -4.31 13.11 -23.11
C ILE A 136 -5.75 12.63 -22.87
N LEU A 137 -6.73 13.33 -23.46
CA LEU A 137 -8.14 12.99 -23.35
C LEU A 137 -8.42 11.61 -23.96
N ALA A 138 -7.82 11.30 -25.11
CA ALA A 138 -7.95 9.98 -25.74
C ALA A 138 -7.36 8.86 -24.87
N GLU A 139 -6.19 9.06 -24.26
CA GLU A 139 -5.60 8.08 -23.33
C GLU A 139 -6.46 7.90 -22.07
N GLN A 140 -7.04 8.98 -21.53
CA GLN A 140 -7.97 8.91 -20.41
C GLN A 140 -9.21 8.10 -20.75
N HIS A 141 -9.87 8.41 -21.87
CA HIS A 141 -11.02 7.64 -22.34
C HIS A 141 -10.67 6.18 -22.61
N GLU A 142 -9.51 5.88 -23.17
CA GLU A 142 -9.09 4.49 -23.38
C GLU A 142 -8.90 3.75 -22.06
N ARG A 143 -8.28 4.38 -21.05
CA ARG A 143 -8.16 3.82 -19.71
C ARG A 143 -9.52 3.55 -19.08
N GLU A 144 -10.43 4.53 -19.13
CA GLU A 144 -11.80 4.38 -18.62
C GLU A 144 -12.53 3.22 -19.31
N ARG A 145 -12.41 3.10 -20.64
CA ARG A 145 -12.99 1.98 -21.39
C ARG A 145 -12.39 0.64 -20.97
N CYS A 146 -11.08 0.56 -20.80
CA CYS A 146 -10.37 -0.65 -20.36
C CYS A 146 -10.81 -1.07 -18.95
N GLU A 147 -10.86 -0.13 -18.00
CA GLU A 147 -11.32 -0.41 -16.64
C GLU A 147 -12.79 -0.82 -16.58
N GLU A 148 -13.66 -0.17 -17.36
CA GLU A 148 -15.07 -0.56 -17.46
C GLU A 148 -15.23 -1.97 -18.07
N GLN A 149 -14.39 -2.33 -19.05
CA GLN A 149 -14.38 -3.69 -19.61
C GLN A 149 -13.93 -4.72 -18.58
N LYS A 150 -12.84 -4.46 -17.84
CA LYS A 150 -12.38 -5.33 -16.74
C LYS A 150 -13.48 -5.49 -15.69
N ARG A 151 -14.12 -4.39 -15.28
CA ARG A 151 -15.24 -4.39 -14.33
C ARG A 151 -16.38 -5.29 -14.80
N LYS A 152 -16.80 -5.17 -16.06
CA LYS A 152 -17.84 -6.04 -16.65
C LYS A 152 -17.44 -7.51 -16.66
N GLU A 153 -16.19 -7.81 -16.97
CA GLU A 153 -15.67 -9.19 -16.94
C GLU A 153 -15.64 -9.77 -15.52
N ARG A 154 -15.25 -8.97 -14.52
CA ARG A 154 -15.29 -9.34 -13.11
C ARG A 154 -16.73 -9.63 -12.66
N LEU A 155 -17.67 -8.72 -12.93
CA LEU A 155 -19.09 -8.91 -12.64
C LEU A 155 -19.65 -10.19 -13.28
N LYS A 156 -19.29 -10.47 -14.53
CA LYS A 156 -19.72 -11.68 -15.23
C LYS A 156 -19.17 -12.95 -14.57
N LYS A 157 -17.91 -12.96 -14.16
CA LYS A 157 -17.28 -14.11 -13.50
C LYS A 157 -17.83 -14.32 -12.08
N ALA A 158 -18.07 -13.24 -11.35
CA ALA A 158 -18.56 -13.23 -9.98
C ALA A 158 -20.09 -13.40 -9.84
N ALA A 159 -20.83 -13.61 -10.94
CA ALA A 159 -22.29 -13.55 -10.95
C ALA A 159 -22.97 -14.46 -9.90
N ALA A 160 -22.42 -15.64 -9.63
CA ALA A 160 -22.94 -16.55 -8.61
C ALA A 160 -22.75 -16.01 -7.18
N LEU A 161 -21.60 -15.37 -6.91
CA LEU A 161 -21.32 -14.73 -5.63
C LEU A 161 -22.19 -13.49 -5.44
N ILE A 162 -22.36 -12.66 -6.47
CA ILE A 162 -23.23 -11.47 -6.43
C ILE A 162 -24.68 -11.88 -6.12
N ALA A 163 -25.17 -12.96 -6.73
CA ALA A 163 -26.51 -13.47 -6.43
C ALA A 163 -26.68 -13.91 -4.97
N LYS A 164 -25.60 -14.34 -4.31
CA LYS A 164 -25.60 -14.77 -2.91
C LYS A 164 -25.32 -13.62 -1.93
N TYR A 165 -24.50 -12.66 -2.33
CA TYR A 165 -24.04 -11.50 -1.57
C TYR A 165 -24.23 -10.22 -2.39
N PRO A 166 -25.47 -9.76 -2.58
CA PRO A 166 -25.76 -8.60 -3.43
C PRO A 166 -25.12 -7.31 -2.89
N ASP A 167 -24.98 -7.18 -1.58
CA ASP A 167 -24.36 -6.01 -0.94
C ASP A 167 -22.85 -5.91 -1.28
N GLU A 168 -22.23 -7.03 -1.67
CA GLU A 168 -20.81 -7.12 -2.02
C GLU A 168 -20.51 -6.95 -3.51
N GLU A 169 -21.52 -6.60 -4.32
CA GLU A 169 -21.36 -6.41 -5.76
C GLU A 169 -20.25 -5.40 -6.08
N SER A 170 -20.19 -4.31 -5.32
CA SER A 170 -19.19 -3.25 -5.53
C SER A 170 -17.77 -3.75 -5.29
N LEU A 171 -17.55 -4.57 -4.26
CA LEU A 171 -16.26 -5.18 -3.98
C LEU A 171 -15.86 -6.16 -5.10
N LEU A 172 -16.79 -7.01 -5.53
CA LEU A 172 -16.55 -7.98 -6.59
C LEU A 172 -16.26 -7.31 -7.94
N ALA A 173 -16.93 -6.20 -8.24
CA ALA A 173 -16.70 -5.41 -9.45
C ALA A 173 -15.28 -4.80 -9.51
N LEU A 174 -14.73 -4.44 -8.36
CA LEU A 174 -13.41 -3.81 -8.26
C LEU A 174 -12.29 -4.86 -8.15
N TYR A 175 -12.46 -5.88 -7.31
CA TYR A 175 -11.34 -6.69 -6.83
C TYR A 175 -11.39 -8.17 -7.22
N TYR A 176 -12.47 -8.68 -7.83
CA TYR A 176 -12.52 -10.10 -8.19
C TYR A 176 -11.34 -10.53 -9.08
N GLY A 177 -10.50 -11.42 -8.56
CA GLY A 177 -9.29 -11.93 -9.21
C GLY A 177 -8.05 -11.02 -9.11
N GLU A 178 -8.13 -9.89 -8.42
CA GLU A 178 -7.02 -8.96 -8.23
C GLU A 178 -6.13 -9.37 -7.06
N LYS A 179 -4.88 -8.89 -7.05
CA LYS A 179 -3.90 -9.15 -5.98
C LYS A 179 -4.06 -8.19 -4.81
N ASP A 180 -5.28 -8.08 -4.32
CA ASP A 180 -5.66 -7.10 -3.31
C ASP A 180 -6.15 -7.74 -2.01
N ARG A 181 -6.02 -6.98 -0.93
CA ARG A 181 -6.57 -7.23 0.38
C ARG A 181 -7.49 -6.07 0.73
N VAL A 182 -8.74 -6.37 1.05
CA VAL A 182 -9.74 -5.37 1.44
C VAL A 182 -10.11 -5.59 2.89
N LEU A 183 -10.03 -4.51 3.68
CA LEU A 183 -10.64 -4.44 5.00
C LEU A 183 -12.08 -3.98 4.81
N ASP A 184 -13.02 -4.77 5.30
CA ASP A 184 -14.45 -4.53 5.14
C ASP A 184 -15.17 -4.63 6.50
N GLU A 185 -16.43 -4.22 6.56
CA GLU A 185 -17.21 -4.23 7.80
C GLU A 185 -17.33 -5.67 8.34
N GLY A 186 -16.61 -5.94 9.43
CA GLY A 186 -16.60 -7.25 10.08
C GLY A 186 -15.57 -8.25 9.56
N GLY A 187 -14.58 -7.86 8.75
CA GLY A 187 -13.46 -8.75 8.45
C GLY A 187 -12.51 -8.30 7.32
N ILE A 188 -11.63 -9.23 6.92
CA ILE A 188 -10.65 -9.04 5.84
C ILE A 188 -10.94 -10.04 4.72
N ILE A 189 -11.04 -9.55 3.49
CA ILE A 189 -11.18 -10.36 2.29
C ILE A 189 -9.87 -10.32 1.50
N LEU A 190 -9.32 -11.49 1.18
CA LEU A 190 -8.20 -11.61 0.25
C LEU A 190 -8.72 -12.01 -1.12
N PHE A 191 -8.55 -11.12 -2.10
CA PHE A 191 -8.99 -11.36 -3.47
C PHE A 191 -7.94 -12.06 -4.32
N ASP A 192 -6.66 -12.09 -3.91
CA ASP A 192 -5.64 -12.81 -4.68
C ASP A 192 -6.01 -14.30 -4.78
N PRO A 193 -6.24 -14.85 -6.00
CA PRO A 193 -6.58 -16.27 -6.16
C PRO A 193 -5.56 -17.23 -5.56
N VAL A 194 -4.29 -16.80 -5.46
CA VAL A 194 -3.21 -17.61 -4.87
C VAL A 194 -3.32 -17.69 -3.34
N SER A 195 -3.96 -16.71 -2.69
CA SER A 195 -4.11 -16.68 -1.22
C SER A 195 -4.89 -17.87 -0.67
N ARG A 196 -5.73 -18.51 -1.50
CA ARG A 196 -6.45 -19.75 -1.15
C ARG A 196 -5.50 -20.87 -0.71
N HIS A 197 -4.29 -20.94 -1.28
CA HIS A 197 -3.32 -21.99 -0.95
C HIS A 197 -2.79 -21.89 0.48
N ASN A 198 -2.98 -20.74 1.14
CA ASN A 198 -2.57 -20.51 2.52
C ASN A 198 -3.68 -20.82 3.53
N VAL A 199 -4.81 -21.41 3.09
CA VAL A 199 -5.93 -21.78 3.94
C VAL A 199 -6.07 -23.30 4.03
N LEU A 200 -5.85 -23.84 5.22
CA LEU A 200 -6.02 -25.28 5.47
C LEU A 200 -7.48 -25.69 5.31
N GLY A 201 -7.75 -26.78 4.60
CA GLY A 201 -9.11 -27.24 4.31
C GLY A 201 -9.75 -26.61 3.06
N ALA A 202 -9.04 -25.71 2.37
CA ALA A 202 -9.47 -25.10 1.11
C ALA A 202 -8.77 -25.71 -0.12
N GLU A 203 -8.08 -26.85 0.00
CA GLU A 203 -7.23 -27.42 -1.06
C GLU A 203 -8.02 -27.76 -2.32
N LYS A 204 -9.30 -28.12 -2.16
CA LYS A 204 -10.22 -28.49 -3.24
C LYS A 204 -11.19 -27.38 -3.63
N PHE A 205 -11.11 -26.21 -3.00
CA PHE A 205 -12.04 -25.13 -3.27
C PHE A 205 -11.77 -24.57 -4.67
N SER A 206 -12.81 -24.15 -5.38
CA SER A 206 -12.66 -23.21 -6.49
C SER A 206 -12.27 -21.83 -5.96
N TYR A 207 -12.05 -20.85 -6.85
CA TYR A 207 -11.82 -19.47 -6.39
C TYR A 207 -13.12 -18.89 -5.79
N ASP A 208 -14.27 -19.21 -6.38
CA ASP A 208 -15.55 -18.77 -5.87
C ASP A 208 -15.88 -19.42 -4.52
N ASP A 209 -15.60 -20.71 -4.32
CA ASP A 209 -15.77 -21.36 -3.00
C ASP A 209 -14.90 -20.70 -1.92
N TYR A 210 -13.73 -20.19 -2.31
CA TYR A 210 -12.82 -19.48 -1.41
C TYR A 210 -13.33 -18.09 -1.05
N LEU A 211 -13.85 -17.33 -2.01
CA LEU A 211 -14.49 -16.06 -1.70
C LEU A 211 -15.79 -16.27 -0.90
N ASP A 212 -16.58 -17.29 -1.24
CA ASP A 212 -17.82 -17.65 -0.54
C ASP A 212 -17.60 -17.84 0.96
N VAL A 213 -16.55 -18.59 1.33
CA VAL A 213 -16.23 -18.81 2.75
C VAL A 213 -15.73 -17.53 3.42
N GLN A 214 -15.03 -16.64 2.70
CA GLN A 214 -14.59 -15.35 3.26
C GLN A 214 -15.79 -14.43 3.52
N PHE A 215 -16.70 -14.27 2.56
CA PHE A 215 -17.93 -13.50 2.74
C PHE A 215 -18.82 -14.07 3.85
N ALA A 216 -18.96 -15.40 3.93
CA ALA A 216 -19.69 -16.05 5.02
C ALA A 216 -19.08 -15.83 6.42
N SER A 217 -17.83 -15.37 6.49
CA SER A 217 -17.10 -15.10 7.72
C SER A 217 -17.20 -13.64 8.17
N LEU A 218 -17.66 -12.73 7.31
CA LEU A 218 -17.82 -11.33 7.66
C LEU A 218 -18.81 -11.17 8.82
N GLY A 219 -18.42 -10.36 9.81
CA GLY A 219 -19.20 -10.10 11.02
C GLY A 219 -19.38 -11.33 11.92
N LYS A 220 -18.62 -12.42 11.69
CA LYS A 220 -18.64 -13.61 12.54
C LYS A 220 -17.49 -13.59 13.52
N GLU A 221 -17.74 -14.18 14.68
CA GLU A 221 -16.70 -14.41 15.68
C GLU A 221 -15.59 -15.29 15.07
N HIS A 222 -14.41 -14.71 15.02
CA HIS A 222 -13.15 -15.38 14.72
C HIS A 222 -12.18 -15.07 15.87
N ARG A 223 -10.95 -15.59 15.77
CA ARG A 223 -9.89 -15.32 16.74
C ARG A 223 -9.11 -14.06 16.38
N PRO A 224 -9.47 -12.86 16.90
CA PRO A 224 -8.93 -11.59 16.42
C PRO A 224 -7.42 -11.48 16.63
N TYR A 225 -6.90 -11.90 17.78
CA TYR A 225 -5.46 -11.76 18.06
C TYR A 225 -4.61 -12.70 17.22
N PHE A 226 -5.14 -13.87 16.85
CA PHE A 226 -4.48 -14.70 15.84
C PHE A 226 -4.56 -14.09 14.45
N ALA A 227 -5.66 -13.44 14.08
CA ALA A 227 -5.74 -12.69 12.83
C ALA A 227 -4.69 -11.55 12.79
N ASP A 228 -4.53 -10.81 13.89
CA ASP A 228 -3.51 -9.76 14.02
C ASP A 228 -2.10 -10.32 13.86
N CYS A 229 -1.79 -11.43 14.51
CA CYS A 229 -0.50 -12.11 14.33
C CYS A 229 -0.29 -12.54 12.87
N PHE A 230 -1.32 -13.07 12.21
CA PHE A 230 -1.24 -13.53 10.83
C PHE A 230 -0.95 -12.38 9.85
N PHE A 231 -1.57 -11.21 10.04
CA PHE A 231 -1.41 -10.08 9.10
C PHE A 231 -0.25 -9.14 9.40
N ASN A 232 0.23 -9.10 10.65
CA ASN A 232 1.24 -8.14 11.07
C ASN A 232 2.63 -8.74 11.33
N ALA A 233 2.71 -10.07 11.53
CA ALA A 233 3.88 -10.93 11.39
C ALA A 233 5.26 -10.40 11.86
N GLY A 234 5.31 -9.73 13.02
CA GLY A 234 6.55 -9.38 13.71
C GLY A 234 6.70 -10.13 15.04
N MET A 235 7.08 -11.41 15.01
CA MET A 235 7.30 -12.28 16.19
C MET A 235 6.11 -12.42 17.16
N SER A 236 5.45 -13.58 17.16
CA SER A 236 4.42 -13.89 18.15
C SER A 236 4.94 -14.91 19.17
N HIS A 237 4.83 -14.55 20.44
CA HIS A 237 5.13 -15.45 21.55
C HIS A 237 3.84 -15.84 22.26
N PHE A 238 3.70 -17.14 22.51
CA PHE A 238 2.50 -17.71 23.11
C PHE A 238 2.81 -18.28 24.48
N LYS A 239 1.88 -18.08 25.43
CA LYS A 239 1.88 -18.79 26.71
C LYS A 239 0.52 -19.44 26.90
N GLY A 240 0.49 -20.73 27.22
CA GLY A 240 -0.75 -21.50 27.30
C GLY A 240 -0.77 -22.43 28.51
N GLN A 241 -1.93 -22.55 29.17
CA GLN A 241 -2.18 -23.59 30.16
C GLN A 241 -2.92 -24.76 29.50
N ILE A 242 -2.36 -25.97 29.63
CA ILE A 242 -2.94 -27.18 29.06
C ILE A 242 -4.20 -27.57 29.85
N GLU A 243 -5.33 -27.60 29.17
CA GLU A 243 -6.62 -28.01 29.75
C GLU A 243 -6.89 -29.50 29.52
N LYS A 244 -6.61 -30.00 28.31
CA LYS A 244 -6.94 -31.37 27.89
C LYS A 244 -5.85 -31.93 27.00
N VAL A 245 -5.47 -33.18 27.24
CA VAL A 245 -4.58 -33.94 26.37
C VAL A 245 -5.35 -35.13 25.81
N LYS A 246 -5.45 -35.22 24.48
CA LYS A 246 -6.00 -36.36 23.73
C LYS A 246 -4.86 -37.10 23.04
N SER A 247 -5.18 -38.21 22.38
CA SER A 247 -4.18 -39.03 21.68
C SER A 247 -3.39 -38.28 20.61
N LYS A 248 -4.05 -37.37 19.87
CA LYS A 248 -3.43 -36.58 18.77
C LYS A 248 -3.45 -35.07 18.98
N HIS A 249 -4.20 -34.58 19.95
CA HIS A 249 -4.41 -33.14 20.10
C HIS A 249 -4.26 -32.71 21.55
N ILE A 250 -3.87 -31.46 21.72
CA ILE A 250 -3.84 -30.77 23.00
C ILE A 250 -4.77 -29.56 22.94
N CYS A 251 -5.45 -29.27 24.04
CA CYS A 251 -6.30 -28.11 24.20
C CYS A 251 -5.71 -27.21 25.26
N PHE A 252 -5.51 -25.95 24.92
CA PHE A 252 -5.17 -24.90 25.87
C PHE A 252 -6.45 -24.25 26.38
N LYS A 253 -6.53 -24.05 27.70
CA LYS A 253 -7.67 -23.36 28.32
C LYS A 253 -7.75 -21.93 27.81
N ARG A 254 -6.60 -21.25 27.86
CA ARG A 254 -6.37 -19.89 27.38
C ARG A 254 -4.95 -19.80 26.83
N ILE A 255 -4.75 -19.01 25.79
CA ILE A 255 -3.45 -18.64 25.26
C ILE A 255 -3.28 -17.14 25.40
N PHE A 256 -2.23 -16.72 26.09
CA PHE A 256 -1.71 -15.36 26.03
C PHE A 256 -0.91 -15.19 24.74
N ILE A 257 -1.07 -14.04 24.10
CA ILE A 257 -0.44 -13.67 22.84
C ILE A 257 0.25 -12.34 23.07
N SER A 258 1.52 -12.24 22.68
CA SER A 258 2.22 -10.97 22.53
C SER A 258 2.80 -10.90 21.13
N GLY A 259 2.48 -9.83 20.42
CA GLY A 259 2.87 -9.61 19.03
C GLY A 259 3.21 -8.15 18.75
N MET A 260 3.63 -7.89 17.53
CA MET A 260 4.02 -6.56 17.06
C MET A 260 3.34 -6.25 15.72
N TYR A 261 2.80 -5.04 15.60
CA TYR A 261 2.29 -4.50 14.35
C TYR A 261 3.43 -4.14 13.40
N THR A 262 3.11 -3.94 12.12
CA THR A 262 4.11 -3.57 11.11
C THR A 262 4.77 -2.21 11.37
N ASP A 263 4.11 -1.34 12.14
CA ASP A 263 4.64 -0.04 12.58
C ASP A 263 5.57 -0.14 13.81
N GLY A 264 5.75 -1.34 14.38
CA GLY A 264 6.56 -1.60 15.57
C GLY A 264 5.82 -1.46 16.90
N THR A 265 4.53 -1.11 16.90
CA THR A 265 3.69 -1.09 18.11
C THR A 265 3.47 -2.51 18.62
N MET A 266 3.68 -2.75 19.92
CA MET A 266 3.38 -4.05 20.55
C MET A 266 1.89 -4.17 20.89
N PHE A 267 1.35 -5.39 20.86
CA PHE A 267 0.05 -5.72 21.40
C PHE A 267 0.09 -7.00 22.23
N ASP A 268 -0.77 -7.02 23.24
CA ASP A 268 -1.10 -8.23 23.97
C ASP A 268 -2.55 -8.63 23.71
N GLY A 269 -2.80 -9.93 23.82
CA GLY A 269 -4.09 -10.53 23.52
C GLY A 269 -4.30 -11.86 24.22
N LYS A 270 -5.53 -12.38 24.13
CA LYS A 270 -5.86 -13.71 24.66
C LYS A 270 -6.88 -14.44 23.80
N GLU A 271 -6.70 -15.75 23.71
CA GLU A 271 -7.55 -16.66 22.96
C GLU A 271 -7.93 -17.87 23.80
N ASP A 272 -9.23 -18.18 23.86
CA ASP A 272 -9.75 -19.27 24.70
C ASP A 272 -9.89 -20.59 23.92
N HIS A 273 -9.76 -21.72 24.62
CA HIS A 273 -10.04 -23.07 24.10
C HIS A 273 -9.37 -23.39 22.75
N VAL A 274 -8.05 -23.23 22.69
CA VAL A 274 -7.28 -23.42 21.45
C VAL A 274 -6.82 -24.87 21.34
N TRP A 275 -7.22 -25.54 20.26
CA TRP A 275 -6.76 -26.90 19.93
C TRP A 275 -5.55 -26.86 19.01
N MET A 276 -4.55 -27.70 19.30
CA MET A 276 -3.36 -27.90 18.50
C MET A 276 -3.06 -29.39 18.34
N ASP A 277 -2.27 -29.75 17.33
CA ASP A 277 -1.66 -31.07 17.26
C ASP A 277 -0.77 -31.30 18.49
N LYS A 278 -0.75 -32.53 19.02
CA LYS A 278 0.01 -32.87 20.23
C LYS A 278 1.54 -32.85 20.00
N SER A 279 1.99 -32.92 18.74
CA SER A 279 3.42 -33.00 18.40
C SER A 279 4.23 -31.90 19.07
N GLY A 280 5.26 -32.29 19.83
CA GLY A 280 6.12 -31.40 20.61
C GLY A 280 5.67 -31.20 22.07
N PHE A 281 4.43 -31.57 22.41
CA PHE A 281 3.87 -31.45 23.75
C PHE A 281 3.79 -32.79 24.50
N GLU A 282 4.48 -33.83 24.06
CA GLU A 282 4.31 -35.20 24.57
C GLU A 282 4.66 -35.36 26.05
N GLU A 283 5.60 -34.55 26.55
CA GLU A 283 6.12 -34.62 27.92
C GLU A 283 5.31 -33.77 28.92
N TYR A 284 4.32 -33.00 28.45
CA TYR A 284 3.56 -32.05 29.28
C TYR A 284 2.20 -32.61 29.67
N ASN A 285 1.73 -32.21 30.86
CA ASN A 285 0.51 -32.75 31.46
C ASN A 285 -0.59 -31.68 31.57
N VAL A 286 -1.82 -32.14 31.78
CA VAL A 286 -2.94 -31.25 32.11
C VAL A 286 -2.60 -30.40 33.34
N GLY A 287 -2.82 -29.09 33.24
CA GLY A 287 -2.48 -28.09 34.25
C GLY A 287 -1.14 -27.39 34.03
N ASP A 288 -0.24 -27.97 33.23
CA ASP A 288 1.06 -27.36 32.94
C ASP A 288 0.87 -26.06 32.14
N SER A 289 1.62 -25.03 32.52
CA SER A 289 1.76 -23.80 31.75
C SER A 289 3.05 -23.87 30.93
N VAL A 290 2.95 -23.50 29.66
CA VAL A 290 4.08 -23.55 28.72
C VAL A 290 4.20 -22.25 27.94
N SER A 291 5.44 -21.84 27.65
CA SER A 291 5.79 -20.80 26.69
C SER A 291 6.30 -21.45 25.41
N PHE A 292 5.91 -20.94 24.25
CA PHE A 292 6.32 -21.48 22.95
C PHE A 292 6.18 -20.45 21.82
N GLY A 293 6.90 -20.67 20.72
CA GLY A 293 6.61 -20.05 19.44
C GLY A 293 5.72 -20.97 18.60
N ALA A 294 4.90 -20.42 17.71
CA ALA A 294 4.10 -21.20 16.77
C ALA A 294 3.79 -20.39 15.51
N GLU A 295 3.45 -21.09 14.43
CA GLU A 295 2.94 -20.47 13.22
C GLU A 295 1.43 -20.28 13.33
N VAL A 296 0.96 -19.06 13.11
CA VAL A 296 -0.47 -18.78 12.96
C VAL A 296 -0.89 -19.08 11.53
N TYR A 297 -1.97 -19.82 11.34
CA TYR A 297 -2.47 -20.18 10.01
C TYR A 297 -3.99 -20.04 9.92
N ARG A 298 -4.48 -19.79 8.70
CA ARG A 298 -5.91 -19.75 8.38
C ARG A 298 -6.41 -21.15 8.06
N TYR A 299 -7.63 -21.47 8.49
CA TYR A 299 -8.29 -22.72 8.13
C TYR A 299 -9.79 -22.55 7.92
N VAL A 300 -10.40 -23.50 7.21
CA VAL A 300 -11.86 -23.60 7.07
C VAL A 300 -12.43 -24.35 8.26
N LYS A 301 -13.12 -23.63 9.14
CA LYS A 301 -13.95 -24.19 10.21
C LYS A 301 -15.23 -24.73 9.61
N THR A 302 -15.65 -25.95 10.01
CA THR A 302 -16.80 -26.64 9.43
C THR A 302 -17.96 -26.88 10.40
N GLY A 303 -17.84 -26.45 11.66
CA GLY A 303 -18.80 -26.80 12.73
C GLY A 303 -20.17 -26.14 12.58
N ASN A 304 -20.21 -24.85 12.21
CA ASN A 304 -21.43 -24.03 12.09
C ASN A 304 -21.48 -23.36 10.71
N GLY A 305 -21.39 -24.18 9.65
CA GLY A 305 -21.12 -23.69 8.30
C GLY A 305 -19.62 -23.50 8.05
N LYS A 306 -19.24 -23.35 6.77
CA LYS A 306 -17.86 -23.09 6.39
C LYS A 306 -17.54 -21.62 6.68
N GLN A 307 -16.53 -21.39 7.52
CA GLN A 307 -16.02 -20.06 7.85
C GLN A 307 -14.49 -20.09 7.93
N ILE A 308 -13.85 -18.94 7.75
CA ILE A 308 -12.44 -18.75 8.02
C ILE A 308 -12.25 -18.55 9.51
N ASP A 309 -11.30 -19.28 10.08
CA ASP A 309 -10.83 -19.08 11.44
C ASP A 309 -9.31 -19.26 11.48
N TYR A 310 -8.69 -18.98 12.62
CA TYR A 310 -7.25 -18.97 12.80
C TYR A 310 -6.82 -19.99 13.85
N GLY A 311 -5.67 -20.61 13.65
CA GLY A 311 -5.13 -21.61 14.58
C GLY A 311 -3.61 -21.54 14.67
N LEU A 312 -3.06 -22.34 15.58
CA LEU A 312 -1.62 -22.47 15.78
C LEU A 312 -1.13 -23.84 15.30
N ARG A 313 0.02 -23.87 14.63
CA ARG A 313 0.71 -25.10 14.22
C ARG A 313 2.21 -24.98 14.38
N ASN A 314 2.91 -26.10 14.24
CA ASN A 314 4.37 -26.16 14.24
C ASN A 314 5.00 -25.48 15.47
N PRO A 315 4.67 -25.94 16.70
CA PRO A 315 5.19 -25.33 17.91
C PRO A 315 6.72 -25.48 18.00
N THR A 316 7.39 -24.46 18.54
CA THR A 316 8.85 -24.41 18.68
C THR A 316 9.25 -23.85 20.04
N GLY A 317 10.42 -24.26 20.54
CA GLY A 317 11.00 -23.72 21.78
C GLY A 317 10.10 -23.87 23.01
N ILE A 318 9.38 -24.99 23.11
CA ILE A 318 8.40 -25.21 24.18
C ILE A 318 9.14 -25.32 25.52
N GLN A 319 8.72 -24.53 26.50
CA GLN A 319 9.30 -24.50 27.83
C GLN A 319 8.19 -24.49 28.88
N LYS A 320 8.30 -25.34 29.90
CA LYS A 320 7.42 -25.26 31.07
C LYS A 320 7.71 -23.97 31.83
N ILE A 321 6.66 -23.26 32.21
CA ILE A 321 6.74 -22.00 32.95
C ILE A 321 5.84 -22.06 34.18
N GLU A 322 6.05 -21.11 35.10
CA GLU A 322 5.08 -20.83 36.16
C GLU A 322 3.77 -20.28 35.58
N VAL A 323 2.77 -20.12 36.44
CA VAL A 323 1.50 -19.49 36.05
C VAL A 323 1.78 -18.10 35.49
N TYR A 324 1.18 -17.80 34.34
CA TYR A 324 1.31 -16.51 33.66
C TYR A 324 0.03 -15.70 33.81
N GLU A 325 0.17 -14.38 33.70
CA GLU A 325 -0.95 -13.46 33.75
C GLU A 325 -1.54 -13.26 32.34
N LEU A 326 -2.85 -13.04 32.29
CA LEU A 326 -3.58 -12.71 31.07
C LEU A 326 -4.01 -11.25 31.15
N PRO A 327 -4.03 -10.53 30.02
CA PRO A 327 -4.60 -9.19 30.00
C PRO A 327 -6.07 -9.24 30.40
N SER A 328 -6.46 -8.33 31.29
CA SER A 328 -7.85 -8.08 31.65
C SER A 328 -8.61 -7.45 30.48
N ASP A 329 -9.94 -7.57 30.47
CA ASP A 329 -10.76 -6.96 29.41
C ASP A 329 -10.59 -5.43 29.40
N ASP A 330 -10.42 -4.82 30.57
CA ASP A 330 -10.12 -3.40 30.70
C ASP A 330 -8.77 -3.02 30.03
N GLU A 331 -7.73 -3.84 30.18
CA GLU A 331 -6.43 -3.61 29.51
C GLU A 331 -6.53 -3.73 27.99
N LEU A 332 -7.31 -4.71 27.50
CA LEU A 332 -7.55 -4.90 26.06
C LEU A 332 -8.34 -3.72 25.46
N ILE A 333 -9.42 -3.28 26.11
CA ILE A 333 -10.17 -2.08 25.69
C ILE A 333 -9.24 -0.86 25.68
N MET A 334 -8.39 -0.70 26.70
CA MET A 334 -7.47 0.43 26.79
C MET A 334 -6.41 0.42 25.67
N GLN A 335 -5.99 -0.76 25.22
CA GLN A 335 -5.10 -0.93 24.07
C GLN A 335 -5.79 -0.52 22.76
N GLU A 336 -7.01 -1.01 22.52
CA GLU A 336 -7.81 -0.67 21.32
C GLU A 336 -8.11 0.84 21.26
N VAL A 337 -8.49 1.45 22.39
CA VAL A 337 -8.71 2.89 22.48
C VAL A 337 -7.44 3.68 22.14
N GLU A 338 -6.26 3.19 22.56
CA GLU A 338 -5.00 3.87 22.22
C GLU A 338 -4.69 3.84 20.73
N GLN A 339 -4.94 2.71 20.08
CA GLN A 339 -4.77 2.57 18.64
C GLN A 339 -5.70 3.51 17.90
N LEU A 340 -7.00 3.49 18.23
CA LEU A 340 -7.99 4.33 17.58
C LEU A 340 -7.68 5.83 17.70
N ILE A 341 -7.21 6.28 18.87
CA ILE A 341 -6.79 7.67 19.06
C ILE A 341 -5.57 8.02 18.20
N CYS A 342 -4.63 7.10 18.05
CA CYS A 342 -3.44 7.30 17.25
C CYS A 342 -3.74 7.31 15.75
N GLU A 343 -4.58 6.39 15.27
CA GLU A 343 -5.00 6.30 13.87
C GLU A 343 -5.81 7.51 13.41
N THR A 344 -6.71 8.00 14.25
CA THR A 344 -7.56 9.17 13.95
C THR A 344 -6.89 10.52 14.24
N CYS A 345 -5.62 10.50 14.68
CA CYS A 345 -4.87 11.70 14.98
C CYS A 345 -4.55 12.48 13.70
N SER A 346 -4.72 13.81 13.72
CA SER A 346 -4.36 14.69 12.60
C SER A 346 -2.86 14.71 12.27
N LEU A 347 -2.03 14.07 13.09
CA LEU A 347 -0.58 13.97 12.91
C LEU A 347 -0.15 12.53 12.62
N SER A 348 -1.07 11.58 12.40
CA SER A 348 -0.77 10.16 12.21
C SER A 348 0.28 9.93 11.12
N ASP A 349 0.14 10.61 9.97
CA ASP A 349 1.07 10.51 8.82
C ASP A 349 2.52 10.95 9.14
N GLN A 350 2.71 11.76 10.19
CA GLN A 350 4.02 12.29 10.61
C GLN A 350 4.44 11.72 11.97
N CYS A 351 3.63 10.85 12.57
CA CYS A 351 3.84 10.28 13.88
C CYS A 351 4.61 8.96 13.75
N ASN A 352 5.76 8.86 14.42
CA ASN A 352 6.55 7.64 14.45
C ASN A 352 6.10 6.63 15.52
N GLY A 353 4.92 6.84 16.13
CA GLY A 353 4.35 5.96 17.18
C GLY A 353 5.06 5.99 18.54
N THR A 354 6.31 6.46 18.63
CA THR A 354 7.14 6.34 19.84
C THR A 354 6.84 7.38 20.93
N TYR A 355 6.55 8.63 20.56
CA TYR A 355 6.29 9.71 21.51
C TYR A 355 5.13 10.60 21.07
N CYS A 356 4.12 10.75 21.93
CA CYS A 356 2.97 11.59 21.65
C CYS A 356 3.30 13.07 21.88
N MET A 357 3.14 13.91 20.85
CA MET A 357 3.33 15.36 20.93
C MET A 357 2.26 16.07 21.81
N ASN A 358 1.13 15.42 22.10
CA ASN A 358 0.09 15.95 22.97
C ASN A 358 -0.43 14.91 23.99
N PRO A 359 0.41 14.53 24.98
CA PRO A 359 0.12 13.42 25.87
C PRO A 359 -1.07 13.70 26.80
N LYS A 360 -1.31 14.98 27.15
CA LYS A 360 -2.46 15.38 27.98
C LYS A 360 -3.78 15.17 27.25
N LYS A 361 -3.87 15.59 25.99
CA LYS A 361 -5.07 15.38 25.17
C LYS A 361 -5.32 13.90 24.92
N LYS A 362 -4.26 13.13 24.58
CA LYS A 362 -4.36 11.66 24.43
C LYS A 362 -4.92 11.01 25.70
N ARG A 363 -4.42 11.37 26.88
CA ARG A 363 -4.88 10.81 28.15
C ARG A 363 -6.36 11.08 28.44
N LEU A 364 -6.85 12.30 28.18
CA LEU A 364 -8.25 12.65 28.39
C LEU A 364 -9.17 11.87 27.45
N LEU A 365 -8.86 11.86 26.15
CA LEU A 365 -9.61 11.10 25.15
C LEU A 365 -9.64 9.60 25.49
N LYS A 366 -8.50 9.05 25.94
CA LYS A 366 -8.41 7.65 26.37
C LYS A 366 -9.41 7.33 27.48
N GLN A 367 -9.51 8.20 28.48
CA GLN A 367 -10.45 8.01 29.60
C GLN A 367 -11.92 8.15 29.15
N GLU A 368 -12.22 9.14 28.31
CA GLU A 368 -13.59 9.36 27.81
C GLU A 368 -14.08 8.18 26.96
N MET A 369 -13.26 7.72 26.02
CA MET A 369 -13.60 6.60 25.13
C MET A 369 -13.70 5.28 25.89
N PHE A 370 -12.75 5.01 26.80
CA PHE A 370 -12.81 3.82 27.66
C PHE A 370 -14.13 3.77 28.46
N CYS A 371 -14.50 4.87 29.11
CA CYS A 371 -15.75 4.95 29.87
C CYS A 371 -16.98 4.73 28.98
N ALA A 372 -16.98 5.25 27.76
CA ALA A 372 -18.08 5.08 26.81
C ALA A 372 -18.24 3.61 26.39
N ILE A 373 -17.13 2.95 26.00
CA ILE A 373 -17.13 1.54 25.58
C ILE A 373 -17.55 0.62 26.73
N LYS A 374 -17.00 0.85 27.93
CA LYS A 374 -17.35 0.07 29.12
C LYS A 374 -18.83 0.18 29.48
N ALA A 375 -19.37 1.40 29.45
CA ALA A 375 -20.79 1.64 29.71
C ALA A 375 -21.72 1.00 28.67
N GLN A 376 -21.25 0.75 27.45
CA GLN A 376 -21.99 0.05 26.40
C GLN A 376 -21.94 -1.47 26.59
N THR A 377 -20.74 -2.00 26.88
CA THR A 377 -20.51 -3.43 27.15
C THR A 377 -21.31 -3.92 28.38
N ASP A 378 -21.35 -3.11 29.44
CA ASP A 378 -22.13 -3.42 30.65
C ASP A 378 -23.64 -3.48 30.39
N LYS A 379 -24.16 -2.70 29.42
CA LYS A 379 -25.58 -2.71 29.03
C LYS A 379 -25.94 -3.92 28.18
N GLU A 380 -25.01 -4.40 27.36
CA GLU A 380 -25.21 -5.60 26.54
C GLU A 380 -25.15 -6.87 27.40
N THR A 381 -24.29 -6.90 28.42
CA THR A 381 -24.18 -8.03 29.36
C THR A 381 -25.39 -8.17 30.30
N GLN A 382 -26.24 -7.14 30.39
CA GLN A 382 -27.47 -7.13 31.20
C GLN A 382 -28.74 -7.51 30.41
N LYS A 383 -28.64 -7.72 29.09
CA LYS A 383 -29.72 -8.23 28.23
C LYS A 383 -29.56 -9.73 28.01
#